data_AF-A0A1V4MZF9-F1
#
_entry.id   AF-A0A1V4MZF9-F1
#
_cell.length_a   1.000
_cell.length_b   1.000
_cell.length_c   1.000
_cell.angle_alpha   90.00
_cell.angle_beta   90.00
_cell.angle_gamma   90.00
#
_symmetry.space_group_name_H-M   'P 1'
#
loop_
_entity.id
_entity.type
_entity.pdbx_description
1 polymer ?
#
loop_
_entity_poly.entity_id
_entity_poly.type
_entity_poly.pdbx_seq_one_letter_code
_entity_poly.pdbx_strand_id
1 'polypeptide(L)'
;MKNGFPALIMLLLAGYSAAQTVTIAEAREDLDGDGIPDHLGEILTIEGIATCEGTLFSETGLSFYVQDETAGINVYAYDSASPGPILAGERWRITGEIKQYNGLVEISPSSPSDFTYVDSPGVPDPLQLGLNQGVTEDVEGLLLALGNSSQGQWVTVANDPESAGGGYNFSVWNGQTAVALRVNSTTGISVSAISAGTRLFVTGIGGQYDSEPPYDSGYQLLPRYQSDLQVYQPSISDGFHLTVLTGNPFAPSLGETVNLEYGGPAGMSFTLTVFDRTGRAVAHLAESRPAGDVVQWDGTDDSGKDLSIGPYLALLEGVDSEGKRYTTTETLVVAAPLN
;
A
#
# COMPACT_ATOMS: atom_id res chain seq x y z
N MET A 1 -72.32 40.87 -20.33
CA MET A 1 -71.10 41.24 -19.59
C MET A 1 -70.85 40.21 -18.51
N LYS A 2 -69.57 39.91 -18.28
CA LYS A 2 -68.98 38.95 -17.32
C LYS A 2 -68.88 37.49 -17.80
N ASN A 3 -67.89 37.27 -18.66
CA ASN A 3 -67.20 35.99 -18.80
C ASN A 3 -66.30 35.80 -17.55
N GLY A 4 -66.51 34.74 -16.78
CA GLY A 4 -65.59 34.32 -15.72
C GLY A 4 -64.69 33.21 -16.25
N PHE A 5 -63.38 33.49 -16.34
CA PHE A 5 -62.35 32.49 -16.63
C PHE A 5 -62.18 31.53 -15.44
N PRO A 6 -62.01 30.22 -15.64
CA PRO A 6 -61.56 29.34 -14.57
C PRO A 6 -60.04 29.54 -14.39
N ALA A 7 -59.64 29.83 -13.15
CA ALA A 7 -58.23 29.87 -12.77
C ALA A 7 -57.68 28.43 -12.75
N LEU A 8 -56.75 28.15 -13.65
CA LEU A 8 -55.97 26.91 -13.67
C LEU A 8 -54.89 27.03 -12.59
N ILE A 9 -55.07 26.31 -11.47
CA ILE A 9 -54.03 26.14 -10.46
C ILE A 9 -52.98 25.19 -11.04
N MET A 10 -51.83 25.75 -11.40
CA MET A 10 -50.66 24.99 -11.84
C MET A 10 -49.95 24.47 -10.58
N LEU A 11 -50.11 23.18 -10.28
CA LEU A 11 -49.38 22.51 -9.23
C LEU A 11 -47.95 22.28 -9.73
N LEU A 12 -46.99 23.08 -9.26
CA LEU A 12 -45.57 22.80 -9.44
C LEU A 12 -45.21 21.58 -8.58
N LEU A 13 -45.16 20.40 -9.19
CA LEU A 13 -44.44 19.26 -8.64
C LEU A 13 -42.96 19.55 -8.86
N ALA A 14 -42.29 20.05 -7.82
CA ALA A 14 -40.83 19.97 -7.73
C ALA A 14 -40.48 18.48 -7.58
N GLY A 15 -40.25 17.81 -8.70
CA GLY A 15 -39.60 16.52 -8.68
C GLY A 15 -38.19 16.73 -8.14
N TYR A 16 -37.89 16.19 -6.97
CA TYR A 16 -36.50 15.90 -6.60
C TYR A 16 -35.99 14.92 -7.65
N SER A 17 -35.26 15.41 -8.64
CA SER A 17 -34.37 14.53 -9.40
C SER A 17 -33.31 14.11 -8.39
N ALA A 18 -33.41 12.89 -7.86
CA ALA A 18 -32.27 12.29 -7.20
C ALA A 18 -31.14 12.30 -8.24
N ALA A 19 -30.03 12.98 -7.95
CA ALA A 19 -28.84 12.89 -8.78
C ALA A 19 -28.50 11.39 -8.94
N GLN A 20 -28.25 10.97 -10.17
CA GLN A 20 -27.89 9.58 -10.43
C GLN A 20 -26.60 9.27 -9.68
N THR A 21 -26.61 8.24 -8.84
CA THR A 21 -25.38 7.75 -8.19
C THR A 21 -24.49 7.16 -9.27
N VAL A 22 -23.26 7.65 -9.36
CA VAL A 22 -22.19 7.13 -10.24
C VAL A 22 -21.22 6.30 -9.40
N THR A 23 -20.44 5.46 -10.07
CA THR A 23 -19.31 4.77 -9.43
C THR A 23 -18.20 5.75 -9.07
N ILE A 24 -17.32 5.38 -8.14
CA ILE A 24 -16.20 6.24 -7.78
C ILE A 24 -15.21 6.38 -8.94
N ALA A 25 -15.01 5.32 -9.73
CA ALA A 25 -14.17 5.40 -10.93
C ALA A 25 -14.71 6.40 -11.95
N GLU A 26 -16.03 6.39 -12.23
CA GLU A 26 -16.66 7.39 -13.10
C GLU A 26 -16.51 8.81 -12.51
N ALA A 27 -16.69 8.99 -11.19
CA ALA A 27 -16.58 10.30 -10.57
C ALA A 27 -15.18 10.94 -10.68
N ARG A 28 -14.13 10.12 -10.84
CA ARG A 28 -12.73 10.54 -10.93
C ARG A 28 -12.10 10.29 -12.31
N GLU A 29 -12.90 10.00 -13.33
CA GLU A 29 -12.36 9.65 -14.64
C GLU A 29 -11.57 10.81 -15.28
N ASP A 30 -10.50 10.45 -15.98
CA ASP A 30 -9.69 11.32 -16.82
C ASP A 30 -9.48 10.57 -18.15
N LEU A 31 -10.41 10.79 -19.09
CA LEU A 31 -10.44 10.07 -20.36
C LEU A 31 -9.46 10.63 -21.39
N ASP A 32 -9.01 11.87 -21.23
CA ASP A 32 -8.03 12.51 -22.13
C ASP A 32 -6.58 12.41 -21.64
N GLY A 33 -6.39 12.01 -20.37
CA GLY A 33 -5.12 11.66 -19.76
C GLY A 33 -4.25 12.89 -19.46
N ASP A 34 -4.87 14.05 -19.20
CA ASP A 34 -4.15 15.29 -18.87
C ASP A 34 -3.85 15.47 -17.38
N GLY A 35 -4.27 14.50 -16.55
CA GLY A 35 -4.11 14.50 -15.10
C GLY A 35 -5.13 15.37 -14.38
N ILE A 36 -6.22 15.76 -15.04
CA ILE A 36 -7.33 16.55 -14.47
C ILE A 36 -8.63 15.73 -14.65
N PRO A 37 -9.44 15.54 -13.59
CA PRO A 37 -10.67 14.76 -13.74
C PRO A 37 -11.66 15.47 -14.67
N ASP A 38 -12.28 14.73 -15.59
CA ASP A 38 -13.25 15.23 -16.58
C ASP A 38 -14.46 15.91 -15.91
N HIS A 39 -14.80 15.44 -14.71
CA HIS A 39 -15.90 15.96 -13.90
C HIS A 39 -15.51 17.13 -12.97
N LEU A 40 -14.34 17.75 -13.13
CA LEU A 40 -13.89 18.84 -12.26
C LEU A 40 -14.93 19.97 -12.17
N GLY A 41 -15.36 20.28 -10.95
CA GLY A 41 -16.38 21.29 -10.64
C GLY A 41 -17.83 20.83 -10.80
N GLU A 42 -18.08 19.61 -11.26
CA GLU A 42 -19.41 19.02 -11.30
C GLU A 42 -19.84 18.51 -9.93
N ILE A 43 -21.15 18.55 -9.64
CA ILE A 43 -21.73 17.98 -8.43
C ILE A 43 -22.24 16.58 -8.75
N LEU A 44 -21.59 15.57 -8.19
CA LEU A 44 -21.93 14.16 -8.37
C LEU A 44 -22.35 13.53 -7.04
N THR A 45 -22.99 12.36 -7.13
CA THR A 45 -23.31 11.52 -5.97
C THR A 45 -22.61 10.17 -6.13
N ILE A 46 -21.83 9.78 -5.13
CA ILE A 46 -21.19 8.46 -5.04
C ILE A 46 -21.75 7.68 -3.85
N GLU A 47 -21.50 6.37 -3.82
CA GLU A 47 -21.69 5.54 -2.63
C GLU A 47 -20.41 4.72 -2.39
N GLY A 48 -19.84 4.81 -1.20
CA GLY A 48 -18.58 4.13 -0.89
C GLY A 48 -18.46 3.80 0.59
N ILE A 49 -17.57 2.86 0.91
CA ILE A 49 -17.27 2.43 2.27
C ILE A 49 -16.07 3.21 2.78
N ALA A 50 -16.21 3.90 3.91
CA ALA A 50 -15.12 4.62 4.57
C ALA A 50 -14.02 3.65 4.98
N THR A 51 -12.78 3.90 4.55
CA THR A 51 -11.61 3.10 4.93
C THR A 51 -10.97 3.60 6.22
N CYS A 52 -11.34 4.78 6.70
CA CYS A 52 -10.87 5.38 7.95
C CYS A 52 -11.90 6.36 8.54
N GLU A 53 -11.61 6.88 9.74
CA GLU A 53 -12.42 7.91 10.38
C GLU A 53 -12.43 9.22 9.58
N GLY A 54 -13.56 9.94 9.64
CA GLY A 54 -13.81 11.15 8.84
C GLY A 54 -12.77 12.27 9.00
N THR A 55 -12.15 12.36 10.17
CA THR A 55 -11.18 13.39 10.52
C THR A 55 -9.73 12.87 10.51
N LEU A 56 -9.47 11.65 10.03
CA LEU A 56 -8.16 11.01 10.23
C LEU A 56 -7.02 11.80 9.57
N PHE A 57 -7.26 12.43 8.41
CA PHE A 57 -6.27 13.20 7.68
C PHE A 57 -6.51 14.72 7.71
N SER A 58 -7.31 15.23 8.67
CA SER A 58 -7.59 16.67 8.81
C SER A 58 -7.73 17.09 10.27
N GLU A 59 -7.19 18.28 10.61
CA GLU A 59 -7.35 18.89 11.93
C GLU A 59 -8.56 19.83 12.03
N THR A 60 -9.13 20.26 10.88
CA THR A 60 -10.09 21.38 10.80
C THR A 60 -11.40 21.04 10.10
N GLY A 61 -11.59 19.78 9.72
CA GLY A 61 -12.78 19.29 9.02
C GLY A 61 -12.66 17.81 8.69
N LEU A 62 -13.20 17.42 7.54
CA LEU A 62 -13.12 16.07 7.01
C LEU A 62 -11.98 15.94 6.00
N SER A 63 -11.22 14.87 6.12
CA SER A 63 -10.34 14.33 5.09
C SER A 63 -10.16 12.85 5.40
N PHE A 64 -10.86 12.02 4.63
CA PHE A 64 -10.95 10.58 4.79
C PHE A 64 -11.31 9.95 3.45
N TYR A 65 -11.05 8.67 3.30
CA TYR A 65 -11.26 8.00 2.03
C TYR A 65 -12.45 7.05 2.08
N VAL A 66 -13.20 7.02 0.98
CA VAL A 66 -14.21 6.01 0.71
C VAL A 66 -13.82 5.25 -0.55
N GLN A 67 -14.18 3.97 -0.62
CA GLN A 67 -14.01 3.18 -1.83
C GLN A 67 -15.23 2.31 -2.12
N ASP A 68 -15.43 2.00 -3.39
CA ASP A 68 -16.39 1.01 -3.88
C ASP A 68 -15.62 -0.12 -4.58
N GLU A 69 -16.29 -0.92 -5.39
CA GLU A 69 -15.65 -2.01 -6.15
C GLU A 69 -14.79 -1.51 -7.33
N THR A 70 -14.85 -0.21 -7.65
CA THR A 70 -14.27 0.39 -8.86
C THR A 70 -13.06 1.27 -8.56
N ALA A 71 -13.10 2.09 -7.51
CA ALA A 71 -12.01 3.00 -7.13
C ALA A 71 -12.19 3.53 -5.71
N GLY A 72 -11.20 4.27 -5.22
CA GLY A 72 -11.30 5.08 -4.01
C GLY A 72 -11.21 6.58 -4.31
N ILE A 73 -11.66 7.41 -3.38
CA ILE A 73 -11.62 8.87 -3.50
C ILE A 73 -11.51 9.52 -2.11
N ASN A 74 -10.78 10.63 -2.01
CA ASN A 74 -10.76 11.43 -0.80
C ASN A 74 -12.05 12.24 -0.67
N VAL A 75 -12.60 12.32 0.54
CA VAL A 75 -13.74 13.17 0.88
C VAL A 75 -13.22 14.32 1.72
N TYR A 76 -13.15 15.50 1.10
CA TYR A 76 -12.64 16.71 1.74
C TYR A 76 -13.76 17.74 1.98
N ALA A 77 -13.98 18.11 3.24
CA ALA A 77 -14.99 19.11 3.57
C ALA A 77 -14.62 19.91 4.83
N TYR A 78 -15.11 21.14 4.92
CA TYR A 78 -15.01 21.91 6.16
C TYR A 78 -15.90 21.30 7.26
N ASP A 79 -15.56 21.54 8.53
CA ASP A 79 -16.34 21.05 9.68
C ASP A 79 -17.85 21.41 9.62
N SER A 80 -18.19 22.57 9.02
CA SER A 80 -19.60 22.98 8.83
C SER A 80 -20.42 22.04 7.94
N ALA A 81 -19.77 21.25 7.10
CA ALA A 81 -20.41 20.26 6.23
C ALA A 81 -20.45 18.85 6.86
N SER A 82 -19.82 18.66 8.03
CA SER A 82 -19.71 17.34 8.66
C SER A 82 -21.08 16.77 9.10
N PRO A 83 -21.40 15.50 8.80
CA PRO A 83 -22.60 14.84 9.31
C PRO A 83 -22.45 14.36 10.76
N GLY A 84 -21.30 14.62 11.39
CA GLY A 84 -20.90 14.03 12.68
C GLY A 84 -19.78 13.01 12.49
N PRO A 85 -19.53 12.16 13.52
CA PRO A 85 -18.50 11.13 13.42
C PRO A 85 -18.78 10.15 12.29
N ILE A 86 -17.76 9.88 11.47
CA ILE A 86 -17.72 8.83 10.44
C ILE A 86 -16.71 7.79 10.91
N LEU A 87 -17.11 6.52 10.91
CA LEU A 87 -16.28 5.41 11.34
C LEU A 87 -15.82 4.55 10.14
N ALA A 88 -14.65 3.95 10.27
CA ALA A 88 -14.15 3.00 9.29
C ALA A 88 -15.13 1.82 9.13
N GLY A 89 -15.43 1.44 7.89
CA GLY A 89 -16.35 0.36 7.54
C GLY A 89 -17.82 0.78 7.45
N GLU A 90 -18.14 2.06 7.62
CA GLU A 90 -19.46 2.61 7.31
C GLU A 90 -19.59 2.93 5.83
N ARG A 91 -20.75 2.62 5.24
CA ARG A 91 -21.07 3.01 3.87
C ARG A 91 -21.89 4.29 3.87
N TRP A 92 -21.46 5.23 3.06
CA TRP A 92 -22.08 6.54 2.91
C TRP A 92 -22.39 6.81 1.45
N ARG A 93 -23.59 7.32 1.19
CA ARG A 93 -23.89 8.03 -0.05
C ARG A 93 -23.53 9.49 0.15
N ILE A 94 -22.68 10.02 -0.72
CA ILE A 94 -22.05 11.33 -0.58
C ILE A 94 -22.30 12.13 -1.85
N THR A 95 -22.87 13.32 -1.71
CA THR A 95 -23.03 14.28 -2.81
C THR A 95 -22.04 15.42 -2.63
N GLY A 96 -21.35 15.84 -3.68
CA GLY A 96 -20.37 16.89 -3.55
C GLY A 96 -19.79 17.30 -4.89
N GLU A 97 -19.09 18.43 -4.87
CA GLU A 97 -18.33 18.93 -6.02
C GLU A 97 -17.05 18.12 -6.19
N ILE A 98 -16.76 17.64 -7.41
CA ILE A 98 -15.47 17.02 -7.72
C ILE A 98 -14.40 18.12 -7.80
N LYS A 99 -13.31 17.92 -7.08
CA LYS A 99 -12.18 18.83 -6.97
C LYS A 99 -10.88 18.07 -7.19
N GLN A 100 -9.82 18.85 -7.37
CA GLN A 100 -8.46 18.36 -7.35
C GLN A 100 -7.60 19.22 -6.43
N TYR A 101 -6.75 18.57 -5.66
CA TYR A 101 -5.77 19.24 -4.80
C TYR A 101 -4.40 18.58 -4.93
N ASN A 102 -3.48 19.24 -5.62
CA ASN A 102 -2.13 18.72 -5.91
C ASN A 102 -2.19 17.30 -6.52
N GLY A 103 -2.87 17.17 -7.65
CA GLY A 103 -3.09 15.91 -8.36
C GLY A 103 -4.23 15.06 -7.80
N LEU A 104 -4.34 14.97 -6.47
CA LEU A 104 -5.34 14.13 -5.80
C LEU A 104 -6.77 14.56 -6.14
N VAL A 105 -7.58 13.63 -6.65
CA VAL A 105 -9.02 13.85 -6.89
C VAL A 105 -9.81 13.69 -5.59
N GLU A 106 -10.72 14.65 -5.34
CA GLU A 106 -11.52 14.70 -4.12
C GLU A 106 -12.99 14.97 -4.45
N ILE A 107 -13.90 14.44 -3.62
CA ILE A 107 -15.29 14.90 -3.59
C ILE A 107 -15.50 15.83 -2.38
N SER A 108 -16.15 16.97 -2.62
CA SER A 108 -16.31 18.03 -1.62
C SER A 108 -17.78 18.33 -1.32
N PRO A 109 -18.36 17.67 -0.31
CA PRO A 109 -19.69 17.98 0.22
C PRO A 109 -19.76 19.37 0.85
N SER A 110 -20.92 20.02 0.74
CA SER A 110 -21.11 21.42 1.16
C SER A 110 -21.90 21.56 2.46
N SER A 111 -22.65 20.52 2.83
CA SER A 111 -23.56 20.51 3.97
C SER A 111 -23.70 19.11 4.59
N PRO A 112 -24.13 19.01 5.87
CA PRO A 112 -24.39 17.72 6.49
C PRO A 112 -25.46 16.88 5.77
N SER A 113 -26.40 17.54 5.06
CA SER A 113 -27.44 16.86 4.28
C SER A 113 -26.92 16.20 3.00
N ASP A 114 -25.70 16.50 2.59
CA ASP A 114 -25.06 15.87 1.42
C ASP A 114 -24.54 14.46 1.73
N PHE A 115 -24.56 14.07 3.01
CA PHE A 115 -24.24 12.73 3.48
C PHE A 115 -25.51 11.97 3.83
N THR A 116 -25.61 10.73 3.36
CA THR A 116 -26.66 9.79 3.76
C THR A 116 -25.99 8.49 4.18
N TYR A 117 -26.10 8.14 5.47
CA TYR A 117 -25.68 6.84 5.98
C TYR A 117 -26.49 5.72 5.33
N VAL A 118 -25.82 4.66 4.88
CA VAL A 118 -26.45 3.50 4.23
C VAL A 118 -26.46 2.30 5.18
N ASP A 119 -25.28 1.78 5.53
CA ASP A 119 -25.06 0.64 6.42
C ASP A 119 -23.60 0.57 6.91
N SER A 120 -23.18 -0.55 7.51
CA SER A 120 -21.78 -0.78 7.94
C SER A 120 -21.36 -2.22 7.62
N PRO A 121 -20.91 -2.49 6.37
CA PRO A 121 -20.48 -3.83 5.96
C PRO A 121 -19.11 -4.21 6.54
N GLY A 122 -18.36 -3.26 7.11
CA GLY A 122 -16.98 -3.43 7.53
C GLY A 122 -15.99 -2.82 6.54
N VAL A 123 -14.74 -2.63 6.98
CA VAL A 123 -13.67 -2.08 6.14
C VAL A 123 -13.36 -3.07 5.02
N PRO A 124 -13.27 -2.65 3.74
CA PRO A 124 -12.88 -3.52 2.65
C PRO A 124 -11.49 -4.12 2.88
N ASP A 125 -11.28 -5.35 2.40
CA ASP A 125 -9.94 -5.93 2.40
C ASP A 125 -9.00 -5.08 1.52
N PRO A 126 -7.74 -4.84 1.95
CA PRO A 126 -6.80 -4.09 1.16
C PRO A 126 -6.47 -4.80 -0.15
N LEU A 127 -6.34 -4.04 -1.24
CA LEU A 127 -5.80 -4.54 -2.50
C LEU A 127 -4.30 -4.82 -2.31
N GLN A 128 -3.90 -6.08 -2.50
CA GLN A 128 -2.50 -6.47 -2.46
C GLN A 128 -1.76 -5.91 -3.68
N LEU A 129 -0.82 -4.98 -3.47
CA LEU A 129 0.08 -4.55 -4.53
C LEU A 129 1.06 -5.69 -4.85
N GLY A 130 1.24 -5.93 -6.15
CA GLY A 130 2.21 -6.90 -6.65
C GLY A 130 3.65 -6.45 -6.40
N LEU A 131 4.59 -7.40 -6.42
CA LEU A 131 6.02 -7.08 -6.36
C LEU A 131 6.41 -6.21 -7.56
N ASN A 132 7.31 -5.26 -7.35
CA ASN A 132 7.71 -4.24 -8.33
C ASN A 132 6.59 -3.29 -8.80
N GLN A 133 5.41 -3.33 -8.18
CA GLN A 133 4.35 -2.35 -8.42
C GLN A 133 4.50 -1.14 -7.48
N GLY A 134 4.28 0.05 -8.02
CA GLY A 134 4.19 1.29 -7.24
C GLY A 134 2.77 1.61 -6.81
N VAL A 135 2.59 2.72 -6.10
CA VAL A 135 1.30 3.40 -6.07
C VAL A 135 1.23 4.26 -7.34
N THR A 136 0.09 4.21 -8.02
CA THR A 136 -0.15 4.81 -9.34
C THR A 136 -1.60 5.30 -9.40
N GLU A 137 -1.95 6.03 -10.47
CA GLU A 137 -3.28 6.62 -10.68
C GLU A 137 -4.44 5.64 -10.56
N ASP A 138 -4.27 4.41 -11.05
CA ASP A 138 -5.28 3.35 -11.06
C ASP A 138 -5.61 2.80 -9.67
N VAL A 139 -4.73 3.04 -8.69
CA VAL A 139 -4.90 2.59 -7.31
C VAL A 139 -4.97 3.74 -6.30
N GLU A 140 -5.05 4.99 -6.78
CA GLU A 140 -5.29 6.15 -5.93
C GLU A 140 -6.64 6.00 -5.18
N GLY A 141 -6.63 6.40 -3.91
CA GLY A 141 -7.76 6.37 -3.00
C GLY A 141 -8.10 4.98 -2.45
N LEU A 142 -7.59 3.90 -3.03
CA LEU A 142 -7.82 2.54 -2.56
C LEU A 142 -7.02 2.23 -1.29
N LEU A 143 -7.57 1.38 -0.45
CA LEU A 143 -6.82 0.73 0.62
C LEU A 143 -5.91 -0.36 0.03
N LEU A 144 -4.61 -0.26 0.28
CA LEU A 144 -3.56 -1.09 -0.31
C LEU A 144 -2.77 -1.84 0.77
N ALA A 145 -2.24 -3.00 0.41
CA ALA A 145 -1.27 -3.73 1.20
C ALA A 145 0.04 -3.93 0.41
N LEU A 146 1.17 -3.64 1.05
CA LEU A 146 2.51 -3.93 0.54
C LEU A 146 3.17 -4.99 1.42
N GLY A 147 3.79 -5.96 0.74
CA GLY A 147 4.21 -7.21 1.36
C GLY A 147 3.01 -8.12 1.65
N ASN A 148 3.30 -9.40 1.85
CA ASN A 148 2.33 -10.44 2.14
C ASN A 148 2.86 -11.33 3.28
N SER A 149 2.31 -11.14 4.48
CA SER A 149 2.72 -11.87 5.69
C SER A 149 2.45 -13.37 5.60
N SER A 150 1.41 -13.78 4.87
CA SER A 150 1.09 -15.20 4.65
C SER A 150 2.11 -15.90 3.75
N GLN A 151 2.83 -15.14 2.91
CA GLN A 151 3.88 -15.64 2.02
C GLN A 151 5.29 -15.33 2.54
N GLY A 152 5.41 -14.61 3.65
CA GLY A 152 6.70 -14.15 4.19
C GLY A 152 7.39 -13.12 3.29
N GLN A 153 6.63 -12.30 2.56
CA GLN A 153 7.16 -11.28 1.65
C GLN A 153 7.05 -9.90 2.30
N TRP A 154 8.14 -9.32 2.77
CA TRP A 154 8.12 -7.98 3.38
C TRP A 154 8.62 -6.93 2.39
N VAL A 155 8.31 -5.67 2.66
CA VAL A 155 9.02 -4.54 2.05
C VAL A 155 10.16 -4.10 2.95
N THR A 156 11.20 -3.52 2.36
CA THR A 156 12.37 -3.04 3.12
C THR A 156 12.43 -1.52 3.08
N VAL A 157 12.55 -0.88 4.23
CA VAL A 157 12.68 0.59 4.33
C VAL A 157 13.96 1.04 3.64
N ALA A 158 13.81 1.93 2.67
CA ALA A 158 14.88 2.41 1.81
C ALA A 158 15.72 3.51 2.47
N ASN A 159 15.07 4.40 3.22
CA ASN A 159 15.69 5.54 3.90
C ASN A 159 15.01 5.82 5.25
N ASP A 160 15.72 6.46 6.16
CA ASP A 160 15.19 6.80 7.48
C ASP A 160 13.96 7.73 7.37
N PRO A 161 12.95 7.57 8.24
CA PRO A 161 11.84 8.53 8.36
C PRO A 161 12.31 9.94 8.69
N GLU A 162 12.00 10.87 7.79
CA GLU A 162 12.33 12.29 7.96
C GLU A 162 11.08 13.10 8.29
N SER A 163 11.20 14.00 9.27
CA SER A 163 10.11 14.91 9.64
C SER A 163 9.84 15.89 8.50
N ALA A 164 8.61 15.92 8.03
CA ALA A 164 8.19 16.74 6.91
C ALA A 164 6.80 17.31 7.19
N GLY A 165 6.74 18.59 7.58
CA GLY A 165 5.52 19.41 7.78
C GLY A 165 4.23 18.63 8.05
N GLY A 166 3.85 18.45 9.32
CA GLY A 166 2.62 17.72 9.67
C GLY A 166 2.73 16.20 9.54
N GLY A 167 3.94 15.64 9.53
CA GLY A 167 4.14 14.19 9.42
C GLY A 167 5.60 13.77 9.22
N TYR A 168 5.76 12.54 8.75
CA TYR A 168 7.03 11.94 8.34
C TYR A 168 6.93 11.36 6.93
N ASN A 169 8.03 11.43 6.18
CA ASN A 169 8.18 10.83 4.87
C ASN A 169 9.34 9.83 4.87
N PHE A 170 9.15 8.70 4.21
CA PHE A 170 10.23 7.75 3.86
C PHE A 170 9.79 6.89 2.69
N SER A 171 10.70 6.10 2.13
CA SER A 171 10.36 5.13 1.09
C SER A 171 10.61 3.70 1.55
N VAL A 172 9.90 2.77 0.95
CA VAL A 172 10.17 1.32 1.04
C VAL A 172 10.42 0.76 -0.35
N TRP A 173 11.23 -0.28 -0.42
CA TRP A 173 11.44 -1.10 -1.60
C TRP A 173 10.38 -2.20 -1.65
N ASN A 174 9.51 -2.13 -2.66
CA ASN A 174 8.62 -3.21 -3.07
C ASN A 174 9.25 -3.95 -4.26
N GLY A 175 10.15 -4.89 -3.96
CA GLY A 175 11.12 -5.39 -4.95
C GLY A 175 12.09 -4.27 -5.36
N GLN A 176 12.16 -3.95 -6.65
CA GLN A 176 12.99 -2.89 -7.22
C GLN A 176 12.28 -1.52 -7.28
N THR A 177 10.96 -1.50 -7.04
CA THR A 177 10.17 -0.26 -7.10
C THR A 177 10.15 0.41 -5.74
N ALA A 178 10.55 1.68 -5.69
CA ALA A 178 10.40 2.50 -4.50
C ALA A 178 8.94 2.96 -4.36
N VAL A 179 8.38 2.79 -3.16
CA VAL A 179 7.07 3.34 -2.80
C VAL A 179 7.25 4.35 -1.68
N ALA A 180 6.80 5.58 -1.90
CA ALA A 180 6.81 6.63 -0.89
C ALA A 180 5.72 6.37 0.16
N LEU A 181 6.04 6.57 1.43
CA LEU A 181 5.11 6.55 2.55
C LEU A 181 5.05 7.94 3.18
N ARG A 182 3.82 8.36 3.48
CA ARG A 182 3.52 9.60 4.19
C ARG A 182 2.72 9.29 5.44
N VAL A 183 3.37 9.43 6.59
CA VAL A 183 2.77 9.25 7.90
C VAL A 183 2.33 10.60 8.44
N ASN A 184 1.03 10.90 8.36
CA ASN A 184 0.47 12.17 8.85
C ASN A 184 0.46 12.23 10.38
N SER A 185 0.76 13.39 10.96
CA SER A 185 0.81 13.58 12.42
C SER A 185 -0.54 13.35 13.11
N THR A 186 -1.64 13.56 12.40
CA THR A 186 -3.00 13.32 12.86
C THR A 186 -3.31 11.85 13.14
N THR A 187 -2.58 10.92 12.52
CA THR A 187 -2.75 9.47 12.70
C THR A 187 -2.21 8.97 14.04
N GLY A 188 -1.32 9.74 14.68
CA GLY A 188 -0.65 9.33 15.92
C GLY A 188 0.35 8.18 15.77
N ILE A 189 0.68 7.77 14.54
CA ILE A 189 1.63 6.68 14.27
C ILE A 189 3.04 7.07 14.71
N SER A 190 3.71 6.17 15.44
CA SER A 190 5.12 6.31 15.77
C SER A 190 6.00 5.63 14.71
N VAL A 191 6.99 6.37 14.21
CA VAL A 191 8.05 5.85 13.33
C VAL A 191 9.37 5.57 14.08
N SER A 192 9.37 5.64 15.41
CA SER A 192 10.59 5.53 16.23
C SER A 192 11.31 4.18 16.15
N ALA A 193 10.59 3.12 15.78
CA ALA A 193 11.14 1.77 15.57
C ALA A 193 11.54 1.50 14.11
N ILE A 194 11.47 2.52 13.24
CA ILE A 194 11.68 2.38 11.80
C ILE A 194 12.93 3.17 11.40
N SER A 195 13.86 2.48 10.74
CA SER A 195 15.04 3.02 10.08
C SER A 195 15.29 2.31 8.76
N ALA A 196 16.18 2.83 7.92
CA ALA A 196 16.66 2.14 6.73
C ALA A 196 17.05 0.68 7.04
N GLY A 197 16.61 -0.25 6.19
CA GLY A 197 16.77 -1.69 6.37
C GLY A 197 15.71 -2.36 7.26
N THR A 198 14.81 -1.61 7.91
CA THR A 198 13.68 -2.20 8.65
C THR A 198 12.76 -2.93 7.68
N ARG A 199 12.32 -4.12 8.05
CA ARG A 199 11.41 -4.96 7.25
C ARG A 199 9.98 -4.74 7.73
N LEU A 200 9.06 -4.44 6.83
CA LEU A 200 7.68 -4.10 7.17
C LEU A 200 6.67 -4.92 6.34
N PHE A 201 5.51 -5.18 6.95
CA PHE A 201 4.26 -5.30 6.21
C PHE A 201 3.52 -3.99 6.38
N VAL A 202 3.06 -3.42 5.26
CA VAL A 202 2.48 -2.08 5.24
C VAL A 202 1.06 -2.15 4.71
N THR A 203 0.15 -1.46 5.38
CA THR A 203 -1.18 -1.15 4.85
C THR A 203 -1.32 0.37 4.77
N GLY A 204 -2.12 0.87 3.86
CA GLY A 204 -2.39 2.30 3.78
C GLY A 204 -3.22 2.65 2.58
N ILE A 205 -3.61 3.91 2.48
CA ILE A 205 -4.43 4.39 1.37
C ILE A 205 -3.50 4.93 0.28
N GLY A 206 -3.73 4.57 -0.98
CA GLY A 206 -3.07 5.21 -2.11
C GLY A 206 -3.46 6.67 -2.18
N GLY A 207 -2.49 7.58 -2.29
CA GLY A 207 -2.76 9.00 -2.47
C GLY A 207 -1.70 9.64 -3.34
N GLN A 208 -1.87 10.92 -3.60
CA GLN A 208 -0.98 11.70 -4.43
C GLN A 208 -0.68 13.06 -3.80
N TYR A 209 0.47 13.62 -4.13
CA TYR A 209 0.81 15.01 -3.83
C TYR A 209 1.77 15.55 -4.89
N ASP A 210 1.20 16.05 -5.97
CA ASP A 210 1.92 16.68 -7.08
C ASP A 210 1.31 18.05 -7.38
N SER A 211 2.06 19.13 -7.17
CA SER A 211 1.54 20.48 -7.40
C SER A 211 1.70 20.97 -8.84
N GLU A 212 2.37 20.20 -9.70
CA GLU A 212 2.72 20.64 -11.06
C GLU A 212 2.12 19.71 -12.14
N PRO A 213 1.53 20.26 -13.21
CA PRO A 213 1.12 19.47 -14.36
C PRO A 213 2.29 18.68 -14.98
N PRO A 214 2.07 17.45 -15.46
CA PRO A 214 0.77 16.83 -15.74
C PRO A 214 0.17 16.03 -14.58
N TYR A 215 0.58 16.27 -13.32
CA TYR A 215 0.01 15.59 -12.13
C TYR A 215 0.06 14.06 -12.21
N ASP A 216 1.13 13.51 -12.78
CA ASP A 216 1.33 12.07 -12.98
C ASP A 216 2.40 11.49 -12.03
N SER A 217 2.76 12.25 -10.99
CA SER A 217 3.81 11.91 -10.04
C SER A 217 3.37 12.09 -8.59
N GLY A 218 4.30 11.99 -7.63
CA GLY A 218 3.98 12.25 -6.21
C GLY A 218 3.07 11.23 -5.53
N TYR A 219 2.85 10.05 -6.15
CA TYR A 219 2.09 8.98 -5.53
C TYR A 219 2.78 8.44 -4.27
N GLN A 220 1.95 8.14 -3.28
CA GLN A 220 2.38 7.78 -1.94
C GLN A 220 1.34 6.88 -1.27
N LEU A 221 1.80 6.17 -0.24
CA LEU A 221 0.93 5.42 0.63
C LEU A 221 0.72 6.17 1.95
N LEU A 222 -0.53 6.21 2.42
CA LEU A 222 -0.96 6.89 3.63
C LEU A 222 -1.40 5.86 4.69
N PRO A 223 -0.50 5.41 5.59
CA PRO A 223 -0.89 4.56 6.71
C PRO A 223 -1.91 5.25 7.62
N ARG A 224 -2.92 4.51 8.08
CA ARG A 224 -4.02 5.04 8.90
C ARG A 224 -3.76 4.85 10.40
N TYR A 225 -3.20 3.70 10.75
CA TYR A 225 -3.04 3.25 12.14
C TYR A 225 -1.64 2.70 12.42
N GLN A 226 -1.25 2.61 13.70
CA GLN A 226 0.02 1.97 14.07
C GLN A 226 0.10 0.51 13.59
N SER A 227 -1.05 -0.17 13.55
CA SER A 227 -1.17 -1.55 13.04
C SER A 227 -0.96 -1.68 11.53
N ASP A 228 -0.97 -0.56 10.79
CA ASP A 228 -0.68 -0.53 9.37
C ASP A 228 0.84 -0.55 9.10
N LEU A 229 1.69 -0.31 10.11
CA LEU A 229 3.16 -0.44 10.03
C LEU A 229 3.65 -1.58 10.92
N GLN A 230 3.63 -2.80 10.38
CA GLN A 230 4.00 -3.99 11.14
C GLN A 230 5.46 -4.35 10.88
N VAL A 231 6.32 -4.20 11.89
CA VAL A 231 7.73 -4.60 11.79
C VAL A 231 7.82 -6.13 11.75
N TYR A 232 8.46 -6.65 10.72
CA TYR A 232 8.79 -8.06 10.61
C TYR A 232 10.04 -8.37 11.43
N GLN A 233 9.85 -9.18 12.48
CA GLN A 233 10.91 -9.72 13.31
C GLN A 233 10.79 -11.25 13.32
N PRO A 234 11.61 -11.98 12.53
CA PRO A 234 11.51 -13.43 12.49
C PRO A 234 11.94 -14.06 13.83
N SER A 235 11.27 -15.14 14.19
CA SER A 235 11.69 -16.00 15.31
C SER A 235 12.52 -17.14 14.77
N ILE A 236 13.84 -17.08 15.00
CA ILE A 236 14.80 -18.02 14.42
C ILE A 236 15.03 -19.21 15.36
N SER A 237 15.13 -20.41 14.79
CA SER A 237 15.46 -21.61 15.58
C SER A 237 16.89 -21.59 16.14
N ASP A 238 17.05 -22.02 17.39
CA ASP A 238 18.33 -22.03 18.14
C ASP A 238 19.27 -23.19 17.74
N GLY A 239 18.82 -24.11 16.87
CA GLY A 239 19.68 -25.18 16.32
C GLY A 239 20.41 -24.71 15.06
N PHE A 240 21.66 -25.15 14.81
CA PHE A 240 22.34 -24.80 13.56
C PHE A 240 21.57 -25.38 12.36
N HIS A 241 21.05 -24.51 11.48
CA HIS A 241 20.20 -24.91 10.36
C HIS A 241 20.22 -23.92 9.21
N LEU A 242 19.85 -24.41 8.03
CA LEU A 242 19.44 -23.64 6.86
C LEU A 242 18.16 -24.31 6.36
N THR A 243 17.08 -23.54 6.24
CA THR A 243 15.76 -24.06 5.86
C THR A 243 15.17 -23.19 4.77
N VAL A 244 14.69 -23.82 3.69
CA VAL A 244 13.82 -23.16 2.72
C VAL A 244 12.42 -23.05 3.31
N LEU A 245 11.93 -21.83 3.53
CA LEU A 245 10.60 -21.58 4.06
C LEU A 245 9.53 -21.68 2.97
N THR A 246 9.66 -20.85 1.93
CA THR A 246 8.68 -20.71 0.84
C THR A 246 9.39 -20.31 -0.46
N GLY A 247 8.69 -20.45 -1.60
CA GLY A 247 9.15 -19.94 -2.89
C GLY A 247 10.26 -20.76 -3.54
N ASN A 248 10.28 -22.08 -3.37
CA ASN A 248 11.24 -22.93 -4.07
C ASN A 248 10.51 -24.11 -4.75
N PRO A 249 10.54 -24.24 -6.09
CA PRO A 249 11.16 -23.31 -7.06
C PRO A 249 10.46 -21.93 -7.08
N PHE A 250 11.14 -20.92 -7.64
CA PHE A 250 10.59 -19.58 -7.88
C PHE A 250 10.97 -19.05 -9.26
N ALA A 251 10.15 -18.15 -9.80
CA ALA A 251 10.37 -17.45 -11.05
C ALA A 251 10.67 -15.95 -10.82
N PRO A 252 11.96 -15.54 -10.75
CA PRO A 252 12.36 -14.14 -10.65
C PRO A 252 11.73 -13.21 -11.70
N SER A 253 11.48 -13.75 -12.90
CA SER A 253 10.83 -13.01 -13.99
C SER A 253 9.40 -12.55 -13.68
N LEU A 254 8.76 -13.13 -12.65
CA LEU A 254 7.46 -12.71 -12.12
C LEU A 254 7.59 -11.90 -10.82
N GLY A 255 8.82 -11.56 -10.42
CA GLY A 255 9.14 -10.95 -9.14
C GLY A 255 9.16 -11.93 -7.97
N GLU A 256 8.95 -13.24 -8.18
CA GLU A 256 8.98 -14.20 -7.09
C GLU A 256 10.37 -14.28 -6.44
N THR A 257 10.40 -14.64 -5.16
CA THR A 257 11.61 -14.82 -4.37
C THR A 257 11.55 -16.14 -3.61
N VAL A 258 12.72 -16.66 -3.22
CA VAL A 258 12.82 -17.75 -2.23
C VAL A 258 13.15 -17.18 -0.86
N ASN A 259 12.45 -17.66 0.16
CA ASN A 259 12.68 -17.29 1.55
C ASN A 259 13.48 -18.37 2.27
N LEU A 260 14.61 -17.98 2.88
CA LEU A 260 15.53 -18.87 3.57
C LEU A 260 15.67 -18.43 5.03
N GLU A 261 15.41 -19.32 5.97
CA GLU A 261 15.80 -19.14 7.36
C GLU A 261 17.16 -19.78 7.59
N TYR A 262 18.09 -19.04 8.20
CA TYR A 262 19.32 -19.60 8.73
C TYR A 262 19.48 -19.21 10.19
N GLY A 263 20.08 -20.07 10.99
CA GLY A 263 20.29 -19.79 12.39
C GLY A 263 21.08 -20.86 13.12
N GLY A 264 21.22 -20.67 14.43
CA GLY A 264 21.99 -21.53 15.33
C GLY A 264 22.16 -20.90 16.71
N PRO A 265 22.86 -21.61 17.61
CA PRO A 265 23.04 -21.17 18.99
C PRO A 265 23.61 -19.75 19.11
N ALA A 266 23.21 -19.05 20.18
CA ALA A 266 23.72 -17.73 20.49
C ALA A 266 25.26 -17.65 20.50
N GLY A 267 25.81 -16.59 19.88
CA GLY A 267 27.25 -16.37 19.78
C GLY A 267 27.90 -16.98 18.53
N MET A 268 27.13 -17.62 17.64
CA MET A 268 27.60 -17.99 16.31
C MET A 268 27.57 -16.82 15.33
N SER A 269 28.48 -16.83 14.35
CA SER A 269 28.39 -16.01 13.15
C SER A 269 28.06 -16.86 11.91
N PHE A 270 27.36 -16.27 10.95
CA PHE A 270 26.79 -16.96 9.80
C PHE A 270 27.17 -16.29 8.49
N THR A 271 27.60 -17.09 7.51
CA THR A 271 27.80 -16.70 6.11
C THR A 271 26.97 -17.61 5.23
N LEU A 272 26.12 -17.02 4.38
CA LEU A 272 25.24 -17.73 3.46
C LEU A 272 25.60 -17.36 2.03
N THR A 273 26.11 -18.32 1.27
CA THR A 273 26.58 -18.11 -0.10
C THR A 273 25.85 -19.05 -1.05
N VAL A 274 25.41 -18.51 -2.19
CA VAL A 274 24.81 -19.28 -3.27
C VAL A 274 25.86 -19.58 -4.33
N PHE A 275 25.89 -20.83 -4.78
CA PHE A 275 26.81 -21.35 -5.79
C PHE A 275 26.06 -21.85 -7.03
N ASP A 276 26.63 -21.62 -8.21
CA ASP A 276 26.18 -22.27 -9.44
C ASP A 276 26.65 -23.74 -9.51
N ARG A 277 26.15 -24.49 -10.50
CA ARG A 277 26.49 -25.92 -10.71
C ARG A 277 27.97 -26.21 -10.93
N THR A 278 28.80 -25.20 -11.18
CA THR A 278 30.26 -25.35 -11.34
C THR A 278 31.01 -25.13 -10.02
N GLY A 279 30.30 -24.78 -8.95
CA GLY A 279 30.88 -24.45 -7.65
C GLY A 279 31.41 -23.02 -7.55
N ARG A 280 31.02 -22.14 -8.47
CA ARG A 280 31.35 -20.71 -8.41
C ARG A 280 30.31 -19.99 -7.55
N ALA A 281 30.77 -19.20 -6.57
CA ALA A 281 29.91 -18.31 -5.79
C ALA A 281 29.29 -17.25 -6.71
N VAL A 282 27.97 -17.09 -6.63
CA VAL A 282 27.20 -16.15 -7.44
C VAL A 282 26.49 -15.10 -6.60
N ALA A 283 26.10 -15.41 -5.36
CA ALA A 283 25.46 -14.44 -4.47
C ALA A 283 25.87 -14.66 -3.00
N HIS A 284 26.01 -13.58 -2.24
CA HIS A 284 26.27 -13.57 -0.80
C HIS A 284 25.06 -12.98 -0.06
N LEU A 285 24.22 -13.86 0.48
CA LEU A 285 22.96 -13.46 1.13
C LEU A 285 23.17 -13.04 2.59
N ALA A 286 24.23 -13.53 3.22
CA ALA A 286 24.68 -13.11 4.53
C ALA A 286 26.20 -13.23 4.62
N GLU A 287 26.84 -12.24 5.26
CA GLU A 287 28.29 -12.21 5.46
C GLU A 287 28.61 -11.97 6.93
N SER A 288 29.17 -12.98 7.60
CA SER A 288 29.61 -12.92 9.00
C SER A 288 28.56 -12.30 9.95
N ARG A 289 27.28 -12.62 9.75
CA ARG A 289 26.17 -12.08 10.55
C ARG A 289 26.19 -12.69 11.95
N PRO A 290 26.06 -11.89 13.03
CA PRO A 290 26.21 -12.38 14.41
C PRO A 290 24.97 -13.11 14.96
N ALA A 291 23.94 -13.26 14.15
CA ALA A 291 22.68 -13.90 14.49
C ALA A 291 22.06 -14.51 13.23
N GLY A 292 21.19 -15.50 13.45
CA GLY A 292 20.33 -16.03 12.40
C GLY A 292 19.33 -15.00 11.90
N ASP A 293 18.81 -15.21 10.69
CA ASP A 293 17.84 -14.34 10.06
C ASP A 293 17.03 -15.09 8.99
N VAL A 294 15.98 -14.44 8.49
CA VAL A 294 15.31 -14.82 7.24
C VAL A 294 15.74 -13.87 6.14
N VAL A 295 16.22 -14.43 5.03
CA VAL A 295 16.60 -13.68 3.82
C VAL A 295 15.68 -14.04 2.67
N GLN A 296 15.39 -13.05 1.81
CA GLN A 296 14.76 -13.28 0.52
C GLN A 296 15.82 -13.21 -0.56
N TRP A 297 15.78 -14.15 -1.49
CA TRP A 297 16.62 -14.12 -2.67
C TRP A 297 15.75 -14.11 -3.92
N ASP A 298 16.00 -13.14 -4.78
CA ASP A 298 15.32 -12.88 -6.05
C ASP A 298 16.04 -13.54 -7.24
N GLY A 299 17.05 -14.38 -6.99
CA GLY A 299 17.75 -15.09 -8.05
C GLY A 299 18.75 -14.23 -8.82
N THR A 300 19.18 -13.09 -8.28
CA THR A 300 20.28 -12.32 -8.86
C THR A 300 21.64 -12.68 -8.27
N ASP A 301 22.71 -12.33 -8.98
CA ASP A 301 24.07 -12.31 -8.43
C ASP A 301 24.34 -11.05 -7.57
N ASP A 302 25.53 -10.95 -6.98
CA ASP A 302 25.96 -9.80 -6.16
C ASP A 302 25.94 -8.46 -6.90
N SER A 303 25.87 -8.46 -8.24
CA SER A 303 25.75 -7.24 -9.06
C SER A 303 24.31 -6.87 -9.39
N GLY A 304 23.32 -7.63 -8.87
CA GLY A 304 21.91 -7.47 -9.18
C GLY A 304 21.53 -8.02 -10.56
N LYS A 305 22.39 -8.83 -11.18
CA LYS A 305 22.09 -9.43 -12.49
C LYS A 305 21.35 -10.76 -12.32
N ASP A 306 20.25 -10.91 -13.05
CA ASP A 306 19.48 -12.15 -13.11
C ASP A 306 20.36 -13.36 -13.47
N LEU A 307 20.20 -14.42 -12.68
CA LEU A 307 20.82 -15.70 -12.95
C LEU A 307 19.99 -16.53 -13.93
N SER A 308 20.65 -17.49 -14.57
CA SER A 308 19.98 -18.40 -15.51
C SER A 308 19.08 -19.39 -14.77
N ILE A 309 18.02 -19.85 -15.45
CA ILE A 309 17.19 -20.93 -14.92
C ILE A 309 18.02 -22.18 -14.60
N GLY A 310 17.71 -22.84 -13.49
CA GLY A 310 18.36 -24.07 -13.06
C GLY A 310 18.57 -24.17 -11.55
N PRO A 311 19.19 -25.27 -11.11
CA PRO A 311 19.51 -25.49 -9.72
C PRO A 311 20.76 -24.72 -9.28
N TYR A 312 20.71 -24.23 -8.05
CA TYR A 312 21.75 -23.54 -7.30
C TYR A 312 21.91 -24.19 -5.93
N LEU A 313 23.10 -24.10 -5.35
CA LEU A 313 23.39 -24.60 -4.00
C LEU A 313 23.57 -23.43 -3.05
N ALA A 314 22.71 -23.32 -2.04
CA ALA A 314 22.95 -22.43 -0.91
C ALA A 314 23.77 -23.17 0.14
N LEU A 315 24.92 -22.61 0.52
CA LEU A 315 25.77 -23.11 1.59
C LEU A 315 25.74 -22.13 2.75
N LEU A 316 25.33 -22.62 3.91
CA LEU A 316 25.48 -21.91 5.17
C LEU A 316 26.75 -22.40 5.87
N GLU A 317 27.63 -21.46 6.21
CA GLU A 317 28.74 -21.66 7.13
C GLU A 317 28.42 -20.95 8.46
N GLY A 318 28.49 -21.69 9.56
CA GLY A 318 28.40 -21.16 10.92
C GLY A 318 29.72 -21.29 11.66
N VAL A 319 30.12 -20.27 12.41
CA VAL A 319 31.33 -20.29 13.27
C VAL A 319 30.92 -19.97 14.70
N ASP A 320 31.20 -20.86 15.65
CA ASP A 320 30.93 -20.60 17.07
C ASP A 320 32.03 -19.74 17.73
N SER A 321 31.80 -19.36 18.99
CA SER A 321 32.71 -18.50 19.76
C SER A 321 34.09 -19.12 20.02
N GLU A 322 34.23 -20.44 19.85
CA GLU A 322 35.50 -21.17 19.93
C GLU A 322 36.21 -21.29 18.57
N GLY A 323 35.59 -20.78 17.50
CA GLY A 323 36.10 -20.83 16.13
C GLY A 323 35.82 -22.14 15.42
N LYS A 324 35.01 -23.04 16.00
CA LYS A 324 34.62 -24.29 15.35
C LYS A 324 33.58 -23.99 14.27
N ARG A 325 33.77 -24.63 13.11
CA ARG A 325 32.97 -24.44 11.91
C ARG A 325 31.89 -25.51 11.77
N TYR A 326 30.73 -25.10 11.30
CA TYR A 326 29.56 -25.91 10.96
C TYR A 326 29.14 -25.56 9.55
N THR A 327 28.69 -26.54 8.78
CA THR A 327 28.19 -26.31 7.43
C THR A 327 26.94 -27.12 7.16
N THR A 328 26.03 -26.55 6.38
CA THR A 328 24.86 -27.24 5.82
C THR A 328 24.49 -26.60 4.49
N THR A 329 23.71 -27.31 3.68
CA THR A 329 23.36 -26.85 2.33
C THR A 329 21.89 -27.07 2.00
N GLU A 330 21.33 -26.20 1.18
CA GLU A 330 20.01 -26.35 0.57
C GLU A 330 20.08 -26.17 -0.94
N THR A 331 19.16 -26.81 -1.66
CA THR A 331 19.06 -26.65 -3.13
C THR A 331 17.99 -25.62 -3.46
N LEU A 332 18.36 -24.59 -4.22
CA LEU A 332 17.45 -23.56 -4.71
C LEU A 332 17.24 -23.76 -6.21
N VAL A 333 16.04 -23.51 -6.71
CA VAL A 333 15.71 -23.69 -8.13
C VAL A 333 15.13 -22.41 -8.69
N VAL A 334 15.92 -21.74 -9.53
CA VAL A 334 15.46 -20.62 -10.36
C VAL A 334 14.72 -21.20 -11.56
N ALA A 335 13.45 -20.84 -11.70
CA ALA A 335 12.55 -21.33 -12.72
C ALA A 335 12.06 -20.20 -13.62
N ALA A 336 11.30 -20.57 -14.64
CA ALA A 336 10.51 -19.66 -15.46
C ALA A 336 9.10 -20.26 -15.62
N PRO A 337 8.06 -19.44 -15.75
CA PRO A 337 6.71 -19.93 -16.03
C PRO A 337 6.68 -20.72 -17.34
N LEU A 338 5.90 -21.81 -17.33
CA LEU A 338 5.53 -22.50 -18.56
C LEU A 338 4.44 -21.66 -19.24
N ASN A 339 4.73 -21.14 -20.43
CA ASN A 339 3.76 -20.44 -21.28
C ASN A 339 2.58 -21.35 -21.65
#